data_AF-A0A9X0DBE8-F1
#
_entry.id   AF-A0A9X0DBE8-F1
#
_cell.length_a   1.000
_cell.length_b   1.000
_cell.length_c   1.000
_cell.angle_alpha   90.00
_cell.angle_beta   90.00
_cell.angle_gamma   90.00
#
_symmetry.space_group_name_H-M   'P 1'
#
loop_
_entity.id
_entity.type
_entity.pdbx_description
1 polymer ?
#
loop_
_entity_poly.entity_id
_entity_poly.type
_entity_poly.pdbx_seq_one_letter_code
_entity_poly.pdbx_strand_id
1 'polypeptide(L)'
;MFLFAFAIYSLSVALQFVSSSKTPHIVLVVIDDLGWSDVGFQGSVIHTPNINSLAAEGVILENYYVQPLCTPTRSTLMTGRYPIHTGLQHFVIEPLQPYGMPLNFTTLAQKLKEAGYATHMVGKWHLGFFEWSYTPTFRGFDSHYGFYTGCGDHFKHDRLGILDLRDNTSPVRDMNGTYSANLFTTQAQKVIREARPIQPLFLYLPFQNVHFPVQAPQSYIDKYSFINNKIRRPLGRHFIHLPPLIMEVLLGLADTTGPLRAPEEELNEMDSLNPPYQGAGNSCGGHENFHEGGLIKVALYNITADPTERTDLSQTLPDVVDRLQERLQFYKKTAVPPIKTSRQTHKLWLLQRKTVVGRLGEVRKTKIT
;
A
#
# COMPACT_ATOMS: atom_id res chain seq x y z
N MET A 1 -11.13 -30.80 58.26
CA MET A 1 -10.46 -29.49 58.06
C MET A 1 -9.37 -29.52 56.99
N PHE A 2 -8.54 -30.56 56.87
CA PHE A 2 -7.47 -30.61 55.85
C PHE A 2 -7.96 -30.72 54.38
N LEU A 3 -9.09 -31.36 54.12
CA LEU A 3 -9.67 -31.47 52.76
C LEU A 3 -10.21 -30.15 52.19
N PHE A 4 -10.65 -29.23 53.05
CA PHE A 4 -11.14 -27.91 52.62
C PHE A 4 -9.98 -26.96 52.24
N ALA A 5 -8.85 -27.07 52.93
CA ALA A 5 -7.66 -26.26 52.63
C ALA A 5 -7.05 -26.64 51.27
N PHE A 6 -7.08 -27.93 50.90
CA PHE A 6 -6.56 -28.41 49.61
C PHE A 6 -7.44 -27.97 48.43
N ALA A 7 -8.76 -27.94 48.61
CA ALA A 7 -9.69 -27.45 47.58
C ALA A 7 -9.55 -25.94 47.34
N ILE A 8 -9.35 -25.15 48.39
CA ILE A 8 -9.10 -23.70 48.29
C ILE A 8 -7.75 -23.42 47.62
N TYR A 9 -6.71 -24.19 47.95
CA TYR A 9 -5.39 -24.05 47.32
C TYR A 9 -5.42 -24.45 45.82
N SER A 10 -6.16 -25.51 45.48
CA SER A 10 -6.33 -25.95 44.09
C SER A 10 -7.11 -24.95 43.24
N LEU A 11 -8.10 -24.25 43.82
CA LEU A 11 -8.85 -23.19 43.15
C LEU A 11 -7.99 -21.92 42.95
N SER A 12 -7.05 -21.66 43.86
CA SER A 12 -6.13 -20.52 43.79
C SER A 12 -5.07 -20.68 42.68
N VAL A 13 -4.59 -21.91 42.47
CA VAL A 13 -3.59 -22.22 41.42
C VAL A 13 -4.23 -22.23 40.02
N ALA A 14 -5.51 -22.61 39.89
CA ALA A 14 -6.23 -22.55 38.61
C ALA A 14 -6.51 -21.12 38.13
N LEU A 15 -6.62 -20.13 39.04
CA LEU A 15 -6.82 -18.73 38.69
C LEU A 15 -5.54 -18.03 38.18
N GLN A 16 -4.36 -18.59 38.40
CA GLN A 16 -3.09 -17.94 38.02
C GLN A 16 -2.61 -18.27 36.59
N PHE A 17 -3.30 -19.16 35.88
CA PHE A 17 -2.95 -19.56 34.51
C PHE A 17 -3.86 -19.00 33.42
N VAL A 18 -4.71 -18.02 33.72
CA VAL A 18 -5.25 -17.14 32.66
C VAL A 18 -4.16 -16.12 32.35
N SER A 19 -3.14 -16.56 31.62
CA SER A 19 -2.33 -15.63 30.84
C SER A 19 -3.30 -14.94 29.88
N SER A 20 -3.68 -13.71 30.24
CA SER A 20 -4.40 -12.81 29.36
C SER A 20 -3.48 -12.53 28.18
N SER A 21 -3.52 -13.43 27.19
CA SER A 21 -3.08 -13.11 25.84
C SER A 21 -3.99 -11.98 25.39
N LYS A 22 -3.61 -10.74 25.71
CA LYS A 22 -4.34 -9.54 25.33
C LYS A 22 -4.50 -9.57 23.82
N THR A 23 -5.74 -9.66 23.36
CA THR A 23 -6.08 -9.50 21.94
C THR A 23 -5.41 -8.23 21.42
N PRO A 24 -4.58 -8.32 20.37
CA PRO A 24 -3.75 -7.19 19.97
C PRO A 24 -4.59 -6.09 19.32
N HIS A 25 -4.17 -4.84 19.50
CA HIS A 25 -4.63 -3.75 18.64
C HIS A 25 -4.10 -3.97 17.22
N ILE A 26 -4.92 -3.68 16.22
CA ILE A 26 -4.62 -3.80 14.80
C ILE A 26 -4.70 -2.42 14.17
N VAL A 27 -3.60 -1.95 13.59
CA VAL A 27 -3.59 -0.75 12.75
C VAL A 27 -3.21 -1.15 11.34
N LEU A 28 -4.15 -0.92 10.41
CA LEU A 28 -3.97 -1.24 9.00
C LEU A 28 -3.82 0.05 8.21
N VAL A 29 -2.59 0.39 7.84
CA VAL A 29 -2.27 1.56 7.00
C VAL A 29 -2.29 1.15 5.54
N VAL A 30 -3.08 1.87 4.73
CA VAL A 30 -3.15 1.66 3.27
C VAL A 30 -2.90 2.99 2.58
N ILE A 31 -1.94 3.02 1.67
CA ILE A 31 -1.55 4.25 0.97
C ILE A 31 -1.99 4.13 -0.49
N ASP A 32 -2.74 5.12 -0.95
CA ASP A 32 -3.37 5.12 -2.28
C ASP A 32 -2.34 5.46 -3.37
N ASP A 33 -2.20 4.60 -4.37
CA ASP A 33 -1.24 4.73 -5.50
C ASP A 33 0.25 4.83 -5.10
N LEU A 34 0.63 4.29 -3.94
CA LEU A 34 2.03 4.18 -3.53
C LEU A 34 2.80 3.27 -4.49
N GLY A 35 3.81 3.80 -5.19
CA GLY A 35 4.66 2.99 -6.06
C GLY A 35 5.60 2.08 -5.27
N TRP A 36 5.89 0.91 -5.83
CA TRP A 36 6.77 -0.10 -5.21
C TRP A 36 8.16 0.46 -4.89
N SER A 37 8.76 1.24 -5.80
CA SER A 37 10.09 1.83 -5.65
C SER A 37 10.09 3.21 -4.98
N ASP A 38 8.99 3.63 -4.36
CA ASP A 38 8.87 4.98 -3.81
C ASP A 38 9.17 5.06 -2.31
N VAL A 39 9.43 3.92 -1.65
CA VAL A 39 9.83 3.81 -0.24
C VAL A 39 11.32 3.55 -0.09
N GLY A 40 11.93 4.10 0.96
CA GLY A 40 13.38 4.10 1.18
C GLY A 40 13.99 2.70 1.30
N PHE A 41 13.31 1.75 1.96
CA PHE A 41 13.77 0.36 2.05
C PHE A 41 13.77 -0.38 0.70
N GLN A 42 13.13 0.18 -0.34
CA GLN A 42 13.17 -0.28 -1.74
C GLN A 42 14.12 0.56 -2.62
N GLY A 43 15.06 1.29 -2.01
CA GLY A 43 16.07 2.08 -2.73
C GLY A 43 15.56 3.41 -3.29
N SER A 44 14.43 3.92 -2.79
CA SER A 44 13.90 5.22 -3.21
C SER A 44 14.82 6.38 -2.79
N VAL A 45 14.92 7.40 -3.65
CA VAL A 45 15.53 8.70 -3.33
C VAL A 45 14.65 9.54 -2.39
N ILE A 46 13.42 9.08 -2.14
CA ILE A 46 12.45 9.72 -1.27
C ILE A 46 12.71 9.24 0.17
N HIS A 47 12.87 10.19 1.09
CA HIS A 47 13.21 9.89 2.48
C HIS A 47 11.96 9.44 3.27
N THR A 48 11.87 8.15 3.59
CA THR A 48 10.79 7.53 4.38
C THR A 48 11.30 6.84 5.65
N PRO A 49 11.96 7.57 6.57
CA PRO A 49 12.74 6.97 7.67
C PRO A 49 11.90 6.09 8.59
N ASN A 50 10.66 6.49 8.85
CA ASN A 50 9.78 5.75 9.74
C ASN A 50 9.20 4.48 9.11
N ILE A 51 8.91 4.51 7.80
CA ILE A 51 8.57 3.29 7.05
C ILE A 51 9.79 2.35 7.02
N ASN A 52 11.00 2.90 6.89
CA ASN A 52 12.22 2.10 6.94
C ASN A 52 12.45 1.47 8.32
N SER A 53 12.15 2.17 9.43
CA SER A 53 12.22 1.60 10.79
C SER A 53 11.26 0.42 10.94
N LEU A 54 10.00 0.59 10.51
CA LEU A 54 9.01 -0.50 10.54
C LEU A 54 9.41 -1.69 9.68
N ALA A 55 10.02 -1.42 8.52
CA ALA A 55 10.53 -2.47 7.65
C ALA A 55 11.74 -3.20 8.28
N ALA A 56 12.59 -2.49 9.02
CA ALA A 56 13.77 -3.05 9.70
C ALA A 56 13.40 -3.86 10.95
N GLU A 57 12.35 -3.48 11.67
CA GLU A 57 11.86 -4.16 12.87
C GLU A 57 10.78 -5.21 12.57
N GLY A 58 10.26 -5.22 11.35
CA GLY A 58 9.11 -6.03 10.94
C GLY A 58 9.43 -7.07 9.87
N VAL A 59 8.37 -7.52 9.20
CA VAL A 59 8.44 -8.46 8.08
C VAL A 59 8.04 -7.76 6.79
N ILE A 60 8.88 -7.84 5.78
CA ILE A 60 8.60 -7.34 4.43
C ILE A 60 8.03 -8.50 3.59
N LEU A 61 6.87 -8.26 2.97
CA LEU A 61 6.29 -9.18 1.99
C LEU A 61 6.74 -8.77 0.59
N GLU A 62 7.76 -9.45 0.06
CA GLU A 62 8.33 -9.14 -1.26
C GLU A 62 7.34 -9.36 -2.42
N ASN A 63 6.43 -10.32 -2.26
CA ASN A 63 5.44 -10.71 -3.25
C ASN A 63 4.02 -10.50 -2.70
N TYR A 64 3.64 -9.24 -2.51
CA TYR A 64 2.30 -8.84 -2.05
C TYR A 64 1.49 -8.24 -3.20
N TYR A 65 0.31 -8.81 -3.46
CA TYR A 65 -0.52 -8.43 -4.61
C TYR A 65 -1.88 -7.88 -4.21
N VAL A 66 -2.33 -6.89 -4.98
CA VAL A 66 -3.64 -6.27 -4.89
C VAL A 66 -4.28 -6.21 -6.27
N GLN A 67 -5.51 -5.72 -6.36
CA GLN A 67 -6.15 -5.45 -7.66
C GLN A 67 -5.56 -4.17 -8.28
N PRO A 68 -5.58 -4.00 -9.60
CA PRO A 68 -4.92 -2.88 -10.28
C PRO A 68 -5.61 -1.52 -10.08
N LEU A 69 -6.71 -1.45 -9.33
CA LEU A 69 -7.50 -0.23 -9.09
C LEU A 69 -8.00 -0.16 -7.64
N CYS A 70 -8.30 1.07 -7.20
CA CYS A 70 -8.73 1.41 -5.84
C CYS A 70 -9.96 0.63 -5.35
N THR A 71 -11.13 0.81 -6.00
CA THR A 71 -12.39 0.16 -5.60
C THR A 71 -12.27 -1.37 -5.59
N PRO A 72 -11.75 -2.04 -6.63
CA PRO A 72 -11.58 -3.50 -6.59
C PRO A 72 -10.70 -3.97 -5.42
N THR A 73 -9.56 -3.31 -5.18
CA THR A 73 -8.66 -3.66 -4.06
C THR A 73 -9.34 -3.49 -2.71
N ARG A 74 -10.02 -2.36 -2.50
CA ARG A 74 -10.72 -2.07 -1.24
C ARG A 74 -11.89 -3.02 -1.02
N SER A 75 -12.60 -3.40 -2.08
CA SER A 75 -13.68 -4.37 -2.00
C SER A 75 -13.14 -5.75 -1.60
N THR A 76 -12.04 -6.18 -2.19
CA THR A 76 -11.37 -7.44 -1.81
C THR A 76 -10.87 -7.41 -0.38
N LEU A 77 -10.24 -6.31 0.05
CA LEU A 77 -9.79 -6.14 1.42
C LEU A 77 -10.94 -6.22 2.43
N MET A 78 -12.06 -5.56 2.14
CA MET A 78 -13.20 -5.52 3.06
C MET A 78 -14.00 -6.81 3.07
N THR A 79 -14.11 -7.53 1.96
CA THR A 79 -15.00 -8.71 1.86
C THR A 79 -14.27 -10.05 1.88
N GLY A 80 -12.96 -10.06 1.65
CA GLY A 80 -12.20 -11.28 1.39
C GLY A 80 -12.57 -11.96 0.07
N ARG A 81 -13.21 -11.26 -0.87
CA ARG A 81 -13.67 -11.81 -2.15
C ARG A 81 -13.00 -11.13 -3.34
N TYR A 82 -12.72 -11.91 -4.39
CA TYR A 82 -12.31 -11.34 -5.67
C TYR A 82 -13.40 -10.43 -6.24
N PRO A 83 -13.04 -9.34 -6.95
CA PRO A 83 -14.00 -8.35 -7.43
C PRO A 83 -15.08 -8.92 -8.35
N ILE A 84 -14.80 -10.02 -9.06
CA ILE A 84 -15.77 -10.73 -9.90
C ILE A 84 -16.99 -11.23 -9.11
N HIS A 85 -16.82 -11.51 -7.81
CA HIS A 85 -17.92 -11.93 -6.93
C HIS A 85 -18.67 -10.75 -6.31
N THR A 86 -18.07 -9.55 -6.30
CA THR A 86 -18.69 -8.35 -5.74
C THR A 86 -19.30 -7.45 -6.81
N GLY A 87 -19.11 -7.77 -8.10
CA GLY A 87 -19.56 -6.93 -9.22
C GLY A 87 -18.71 -5.68 -9.44
N LEU A 88 -17.58 -5.55 -8.70
CA LEU A 88 -16.70 -4.39 -8.72
C LEU A 88 -15.42 -4.62 -9.53
N GLN A 89 -15.42 -5.54 -10.50
CA GLN A 89 -14.25 -5.88 -11.32
C GLN A 89 -13.92 -4.89 -12.44
N HIS A 90 -14.86 -4.03 -12.84
CA HIS A 90 -14.76 -3.28 -14.10
C HIS A 90 -13.94 -1.99 -13.97
N PHE A 91 -14.31 -1.12 -13.02
CA PHE A 91 -13.68 0.18 -12.83
C PHE A 91 -13.89 0.67 -11.39
N VAL A 92 -13.36 1.85 -11.08
CA VAL A 92 -13.62 2.52 -9.80
C VAL A 92 -15.03 3.09 -9.74
N ILE A 93 -15.59 3.21 -8.52
CA ILE A 93 -16.86 3.90 -8.32
C ILE A 93 -16.61 5.41 -8.42
N GLU A 94 -17.32 6.05 -9.34
CA GLU A 94 -17.36 7.50 -9.54
C GLU A 94 -18.38 8.16 -8.59
N PRO A 95 -18.20 9.45 -8.21
CA PRO A 95 -18.99 10.10 -7.17
C PRO A 95 -20.51 10.08 -7.36
N LEU A 96 -21.01 10.14 -8.61
CA LEU A 96 -22.44 10.25 -8.92
C LEU A 96 -23.10 8.90 -9.21
N GLN A 97 -22.38 7.79 -9.02
CA GLN A 97 -22.91 6.47 -9.36
C GLN A 97 -23.77 5.90 -8.23
N PRO A 98 -25.00 5.43 -8.53
CA PRO A 98 -25.91 4.89 -7.53
C PRO A 98 -25.64 3.40 -7.25
N TYR A 99 -24.36 3.04 -7.05
CA TYR A 99 -23.98 1.69 -6.65
C TYR A 99 -22.77 1.70 -5.72
N GLY A 100 -22.54 0.57 -5.06
CA GLY A 100 -21.48 0.39 -4.09
C GLY A 100 -21.18 -1.08 -3.83
N MET A 101 -20.27 -1.34 -2.90
CA MET A 101 -19.97 -2.70 -2.45
C MET A 101 -21.23 -3.39 -1.93
N PRO A 102 -21.62 -4.56 -2.47
CA PRO A 102 -22.88 -5.21 -2.10
C PRO A 102 -23.03 -5.41 -0.59
N LEU A 103 -24.25 -5.23 -0.07
CA LEU A 103 -24.54 -5.27 1.36
C LEU A 103 -24.60 -6.70 1.93
N ASN A 104 -24.75 -7.71 1.08
CA ASN A 104 -24.83 -9.12 1.48
C ASN A 104 -23.49 -9.74 1.90
N PHE A 105 -22.37 -9.02 1.74
CA PHE A 105 -21.07 -9.44 2.23
C PHE A 105 -20.77 -8.83 3.61
N THR A 106 -20.46 -9.69 4.58
CA THR A 106 -19.93 -9.26 5.87
C THR A 106 -18.52 -8.69 5.67
N THR A 107 -18.29 -7.49 6.18
CA THR A 107 -17.00 -6.80 6.05
C THR A 107 -15.99 -7.24 7.11
N LEU A 108 -14.70 -7.03 6.85
CA LEU A 108 -13.62 -7.17 7.82
C LEU A 108 -13.92 -6.40 9.12
N ALA A 109 -14.41 -5.17 9.01
CA ALA A 109 -14.77 -4.35 10.15
C ALA A 109 -15.93 -4.98 10.95
N GLN A 110 -16.98 -5.48 10.27
CA GLN A 110 -18.08 -6.19 10.93
C GLN A 110 -17.57 -7.45 11.66
N LYS A 111 -16.68 -8.23 11.04
CA LYS A 111 -16.07 -9.41 11.69
C LYS A 111 -15.21 -9.07 12.89
N LEU A 112 -14.43 -7.99 12.84
CA LEU A 112 -13.64 -7.54 13.98
C LEU A 112 -14.52 -7.00 15.10
N LYS A 113 -15.61 -6.31 14.76
CA LYS A 113 -16.61 -5.85 15.73
C LYS A 113 -17.32 -7.02 16.42
N GLU A 114 -17.69 -8.07 15.68
CA GLU A 114 -18.19 -9.34 16.25
C GLU A 114 -17.18 -9.97 17.23
N ALA A 115 -15.88 -9.83 16.95
CA ALA A 115 -14.78 -10.29 17.82
C ALA A 115 -14.46 -9.32 18.99
N GLY A 116 -15.25 -8.27 19.19
CA GLY A 116 -15.13 -7.33 20.32
C GLY A 116 -14.23 -6.12 20.07
N TYR A 117 -13.73 -5.92 18.85
CA TYR A 117 -12.90 -4.75 18.53
C TYR A 117 -13.73 -3.46 18.49
N ALA A 118 -13.16 -2.37 19.01
CA ALA A 118 -13.56 -1.01 18.64
C ALA A 118 -13.01 -0.72 17.24
N THR A 119 -13.87 -0.34 16.32
CA THR A 119 -13.55 -0.26 14.88
C THR A 119 -13.61 1.17 14.39
N HIS A 120 -12.48 1.69 13.92
CA HIS A 120 -12.38 3.08 13.48
C HIS A 120 -11.73 3.15 12.11
N MET A 121 -12.23 4.08 11.28
CA MET A 121 -11.66 4.35 9.97
C MET A 121 -11.29 5.82 9.85
N VAL A 122 -10.08 6.10 9.37
CA VAL A 122 -9.65 7.48 9.08
C VAL A 122 -9.08 7.57 7.66
N GLY A 123 -9.79 8.25 6.76
CA GLY A 123 -9.39 8.46 5.37
C GLY A 123 -10.42 8.02 4.33
N LYS A 124 -9.90 7.54 3.18
CA LYS A 124 -10.64 7.22 1.95
C LYS A 124 -11.50 5.96 2.04
N TRP A 125 -12.80 6.07 1.77
CA TRP A 125 -13.73 4.91 1.69
C TRP A 125 -13.73 4.23 0.31
N HIS A 126 -14.28 4.90 -0.71
CA HIS A 126 -14.32 4.47 -2.12
C HIS A 126 -15.04 3.14 -2.42
N LEU A 127 -16.07 2.82 -1.63
CA LEU A 127 -16.91 1.62 -1.80
C LEU A 127 -18.40 1.94 -1.96
N GLY A 128 -18.72 3.18 -2.36
CA GLY A 128 -20.08 3.68 -2.60
C GLY A 128 -20.65 4.45 -1.40
N PHE A 129 -21.48 5.45 -1.69
CA PHE A 129 -22.09 6.32 -0.67
C PHE A 129 -23.44 6.93 -1.11
N PHE A 130 -24.07 6.36 -2.14
CA PHE A 130 -25.35 6.85 -2.67
C PHE A 130 -26.52 6.67 -1.68
N GLU A 131 -26.36 5.76 -0.72
CA GLU A 131 -27.23 5.58 0.45
C GLU A 131 -26.37 5.40 1.71
N TRP A 132 -26.93 5.73 2.88
CA TRP A 132 -26.26 5.59 4.16
C TRP A 132 -25.77 4.17 4.43
N SER A 133 -26.54 3.17 4.02
CA SER A 133 -26.19 1.75 4.14
C SER A 133 -24.84 1.40 3.49
N TYR A 134 -24.34 2.19 2.54
CA TYR A 134 -23.05 1.98 1.89
C TYR A 134 -21.88 2.73 2.53
N THR A 135 -22.14 3.65 3.46
CA THR A 135 -21.12 4.46 4.14
C THR A 135 -20.41 3.72 5.28
N PRO A 136 -19.17 4.08 5.66
CA PRO A 136 -18.35 3.31 6.60
C PRO A 136 -19.02 2.96 7.93
N THR A 137 -19.75 3.90 8.54
CA THR A 137 -20.41 3.70 9.84
C THR A 137 -21.56 2.69 9.80
N PHE A 138 -22.10 2.42 8.61
CA PHE A 138 -23.10 1.37 8.37
C PHE A 138 -22.45 0.07 7.86
N ARG A 139 -21.13 0.05 7.66
CA ARG A 139 -20.35 -1.06 7.11
C ARG A 139 -19.35 -1.65 8.11
N GLY A 140 -19.64 -1.49 9.39
CA GLY A 140 -18.94 -2.16 10.49
C GLY A 140 -17.98 -1.29 11.26
N PHE A 141 -17.77 -0.02 10.88
CA PHE A 141 -16.97 0.92 11.66
C PHE A 141 -17.82 1.66 12.69
N ASP A 142 -17.34 1.77 13.93
CA ASP A 142 -17.94 2.58 14.98
C ASP A 142 -17.77 4.07 14.73
N SER A 143 -16.67 4.48 14.11
CA SER A 143 -16.49 5.85 13.64
C SER A 143 -15.76 5.95 12.31
N HIS A 144 -16.02 7.04 11.59
CA HIS A 144 -15.30 7.42 10.38
C HIS A 144 -14.96 8.90 10.38
N TYR A 145 -13.74 9.23 9.96
CA TYR A 145 -13.36 10.59 9.62
C TYR A 145 -12.57 10.60 8.33
N GLY A 146 -13.02 11.30 7.31
CA GLY A 146 -12.39 11.23 5.99
C GLY A 146 -13.37 11.54 4.90
N PHE A 147 -13.31 10.82 3.78
CA PHE A 147 -14.13 11.13 2.61
C PHE A 147 -14.59 9.87 1.90
N TYR A 148 -15.68 9.99 1.13
CA TYR A 148 -16.36 8.83 0.55
C TYR A 148 -15.92 8.49 -0.87
N THR A 149 -15.57 9.52 -1.66
CA THR A 149 -15.23 9.39 -3.07
C THR A 149 -13.86 8.77 -3.31
N GLY A 150 -13.50 8.59 -4.59
CA GLY A 150 -12.23 8.02 -5.00
C GLY A 150 -11.02 8.94 -4.85
N CYS A 151 -11.21 10.25 -4.86
CA CYS A 151 -10.21 11.23 -4.46
C CYS A 151 -10.85 12.60 -4.34
N GLY A 152 -10.19 13.50 -3.63
CA GLY A 152 -10.59 14.89 -3.49
C GLY A 152 -9.37 15.81 -3.36
N ASP A 153 -9.61 17.11 -3.42
CA ASP A 153 -8.59 18.12 -3.18
C ASP A 153 -8.02 17.98 -1.76
N HIS A 154 -6.69 18.03 -1.60
CA HIS A 154 -6.03 17.82 -0.32
C HIS A 154 -6.20 18.97 0.67
N PHE A 155 -6.64 20.15 0.22
CA PHE A 155 -6.81 21.35 1.05
C PHE A 155 -8.26 21.82 1.13
N LYS A 156 -9.01 21.73 0.02
CA LYS A 156 -10.43 22.10 -0.02
C LYS A 156 -11.33 20.95 0.41
N HIS A 157 -10.83 19.71 0.28
CA HIS A 157 -11.55 18.48 0.59
C HIS A 157 -12.85 18.31 -0.19
N ASP A 158 -12.88 18.87 -1.40
CA ASP A 158 -13.98 18.73 -2.34
C ASP A 158 -13.62 17.77 -3.48
N ARG A 159 -14.65 17.20 -4.09
CA ARG A 159 -14.58 16.48 -5.36
C ARG A 159 -15.66 17.03 -6.27
N LEU A 160 -15.27 17.45 -7.47
CA LEU A 160 -16.16 18.12 -8.43
C LEU A 160 -16.82 19.39 -7.85
N GLY A 161 -16.11 20.12 -6.97
CA GLY A 161 -16.60 21.33 -6.31
C GLY A 161 -17.60 21.07 -5.18
N ILE A 162 -17.80 19.80 -4.79
CA ILE A 162 -18.69 19.41 -3.69
C ILE A 162 -17.84 18.89 -2.53
N LEU A 163 -18.01 19.47 -1.35
CA LEU A 163 -17.35 19.05 -0.12
C LEU A 163 -17.62 17.57 0.19
N ASP A 164 -16.57 16.78 0.40
CA ASP A 164 -16.64 15.35 0.71
C ASP A 164 -15.94 14.98 2.03
N LEU A 165 -15.38 15.94 2.77
CA LEU A 165 -14.87 15.68 4.12
C LEU A 165 -16.01 15.45 5.12
N ARG A 166 -15.90 14.37 5.89
CA ARG A 166 -16.90 13.84 6.79
C ARG A 166 -16.30 13.53 8.16
N ASP A 167 -17.07 13.83 9.19
CA ASP A 167 -16.98 13.24 10.51
C ASP A 167 -18.27 12.44 10.70
N ASN A 168 -18.14 11.13 10.60
CA ASN A 168 -19.25 10.19 10.49
C ASN A 168 -20.22 10.62 9.38
N THR A 169 -21.49 10.85 9.70
CA THR A 169 -22.50 11.28 8.71
C THR A 169 -22.42 12.77 8.38
N SER A 170 -21.74 13.57 9.21
CA SER A 170 -21.76 15.03 9.14
C SER A 170 -20.65 15.59 8.24
N PRO A 171 -20.93 16.59 7.39
CA PRO A 171 -19.89 17.27 6.62
C PRO A 171 -19.02 18.17 7.52
N VAL A 172 -17.71 18.18 7.29
CA VAL A 172 -16.74 19.04 7.99
C VAL A 172 -16.41 20.24 7.10
N ARG A 173 -16.85 21.44 7.48
CA ARG A 173 -16.88 22.63 6.61
C ARG A 173 -15.77 23.65 6.87
N ASP A 174 -15.10 23.53 8.01
CA ASP A 174 -14.20 24.52 8.61
C ASP A 174 -12.71 24.17 8.46
N MET A 175 -12.37 23.20 7.61
CA MET A 175 -11.01 22.70 7.42
C MET A 175 -10.35 23.16 6.11
N ASN A 176 -11.00 24.02 5.33
CA ASN A 176 -10.44 24.52 4.07
C ASN A 176 -9.06 25.19 4.29
N GLY A 177 -8.08 24.82 3.47
CA GLY A 177 -6.70 25.28 3.57
C GLY A 177 -5.83 24.43 4.50
N THR A 178 -6.41 23.45 5.20
CA THR A 178 -5.65 22.49 6.00
C THR A 178 -5.31 21.26 5.17
N TYR A 179 -4.07 20.79 5.23
CA TYR A 179 -3.65 19.62 4.47
C TYR A 179 -4.29 18.33 5.02
N SER A 180 -4.93 17.55 4.16
CA SER A 180 -5.71 16.36 4.53
C SER A 180 -4.93 15.32 5.34
N ALA A 181 -3.64 15.13 5.03
CA ALA A 181 -2.80 14.17 5.75
C ALA A 181 -2.63 14.55 7.23
N ASN A 182 -2.56 15.85 7.53
CA ASN A 182 -2.45 16.34 8.90
C ASN A 182 -3.77 16.11 9.64
N LEU A 183 -4.92 16.37 9.00
CA LEU A 183 -6.24 16.09 9.59
C LEU A 183 -6.41 14.61 9.93
N PHE A 184 -6.11 13.73 8.97
CA PHE A 184 -6.23 12.28 9.17
C PHE A 184 -5.29 11.77 10.24
N THR A 185 -4.09 12.35 10.37
CA THR A 185 -3.16 11.95 11.42
C THR A 185 -3.61 12.41 12.79
N THR A 186 -3.99 13.68 12.94
CA THR A 186 -4.52 14.20 14.20
C THR A 186 -5.69 13.35 14.69
N GLN A 187 -6.56 12.95 13.77
CA GLN A 187 -7.70 12.09 14.10
C GLN A 187 -7.27 10.65 14.43
N ALA A 188 -6.33 10.06 13.70
CA ALA A 188 -5.79 8.74 14.02
C ALA A 188 -5.15 8.72 15.41
N GLN A 189 -4.35 9.73 15.75
CA GLN A 189 -3.76 9.90 17.07
C GLN A 189 -4.83 10.05 18.16
N LYS A 190 -5.91 10.80 17.87
CA LYS A 190 -7.06 10.92 18.80
C LYS A 190 -7.67 9.55 19.09
N VAL A 191 -7.99 8.77 18.06
CA VAL A 191 -8.55 7.42 18.21
C VAL A 191 -7.63 6.52 19.04
N ILE A 192 -6.32 6.60 18.81
CA ILE A 192 -5.33 5.80 19.54
C ILE A 192 -5.22 6.21 21.00
N ARG A 193 -5.17 7.51 21.30
CA ARG A 193 -5.14 8.01 22.69
C ARG A 193 -6.41 7.65 23.47
N GLU A 194 -7.55 7.61 22.78
CA GLU A 194 -8.85 7.26 23.38
C GLU A 194 -9.10 5.75 23.44
N ALA A 195 -8.22 4.93 22.86
CA ALA A 195 -8.35 3.48 22.86
C ALA A 195 -8.25 2.91 24.27
N ARG A 196 -9.19 2.03 24.62
CA ARG A 196 -9.29 1.45 25.97
C ARG A 196 -8.45 0.18 26.08
N PRO A 197 -7.67 -0.04 27.15
CA PRO A 197 -6.83 -1.24 27.30
C PRO A 197 -7.59 -2.58 27.31
N ILE A 198 -8.89 -2.56 27.65
CA ILE A 198 -9.73 -3.75 27.77
C ILE A 198 -10.38 -4.13 26.43
N GLN A 199 -10.63 -3.14 25.56
CA GLN A 199 -11.29 -3.36 24.27
C GLN A 199 -10.25 -3.21 23.15
N PRO A 200 -9.96 -4.27 22.37
CA PRO A 200 -8.96 -4.17 21.32
C PRO A 200 -9.40 -3.18 20.23
N LEU A 201 -8.43 -2.54 19.58
CA LEU A 201 -8.65 -1.47 18.59
C LEU A 201 -8.40 -2.05 17.21
N PHE A 202 -9.29 -1.77 16.27
CA PHE A 202 -9.03 -1.91 14.85
C PHE A 202 -9.10 -0.52 14.22
N LEU A 203 -7.97 -0.03 13.73
CA LEU A 203 -7.87 1.26 13.06
C LEU A 203 -7.46 1.06 11.59
N TYR A 204 -8.38 1.34 10.67
CA TYR A 204 -8.11 1.33 9.24
C TYR A 204 -7.74 2.75 8.76
N LEU A 205 -6.52 2.94 8.26
CA LEU A 205 -5.95 4.22 7.84
C LEU A 205 -5.66 4.27 6.33
N PRO A 206 -6.69 4.38 5.48
CA PRO A 206 -6.53 4.57 4.04
C PRO A 206 -6.19 6.03 3.69
N PHE A 207 -4.90 6.38 3.66
CA PHE A 207 -4.43 7.70 3.24
C PHE A 207 -4.62 7.92 1.74
N GLN A 208 -5.11 9.11 1.37
CA GLN A 208 -5.19 9.54 -0.04
C GLN A 208 -3.86 10.08 -0.61
N ASN A 209 -2.84 10.20 0.22
CA ASN A 209 -1.55 10.75 -0.15
C ASN A 209 -0.95 9.99 -1.34
N VAL A 210 -0.33 10.70 -2.29
CA VAL A 210 0.25 10.22 -3.58
C VAL A 210 -0.78 10.17 -4.72
N HIS A 211 -2.05 9.87 -4.44
CA HIS A 211 -3.11 9.88 -5.43
C HIS A 211 -3.39 11.30 -5.97
N PHE A 212 -3.90 11.39 -7.20
CA PHE A 212 -4.31 12.65 -7.81
C PHE A 212 -5.52 13.29 -7.07
N PRO A 213 -5.62 14.63 -6.97
CA PRO A 213 -4.72 15.66 -7.48
C PRO A 213 -3.42 15.78 -6.68
N VAL A 214 -2.29 15.95 -7.37
CA VAL A 214 -0.99 15.94 -6.68
C VAL A 214 -0.70 17.29 -6.01
N GLN A 215 -1.07 17.40 -4.72
CA GLN A 215 -1.00 18.62 -3.90
C GLN A 215 -0.27 18.38 -2.57
N ALA A 216 0.68 19.24 -2.19
CA ALA A 216 1.36 19.16 -0.90
C ALA A 216 1.76 20.56 -0.41
N PRO A 217 1.88 20.80 0.91
CA PRO A 217 2.42 22.06 1.45
C PRO A 217 3.82 22.38 0.92
N GLN A 218 4.08 23.67 0.66
CA GLN A 218 5.31 24.13 0.00
C GLN A 218 6.59 23.73 0.74
N SER A 219 6.58 23.78 2.08
CA SER A 219 7.72 23.37 2.91
C SER A 219 8.16 21.92 2.68
N TYR A 220 7.25 21.05 2.21
CA TYR A 220 7.57 19.65 1.88
C TYR A 220 8.10 19.53 0.45
N ILE A 221 7.66 20.43 -0.43
CA ILE A 221 8.17 20.57 -1.80
C ILE A 221 9.64 20.95 -1.82
N ASP A 222 10.01 21.91 -0.97
CA ASP A 222 11.33 22.54 -0.99
C ASP A 222 12.45 21.56 -0.60
N LYS A 223 12.15 20.59 0.28
CA LYS A 223 13.07 19.51 0.69
C LYS A 223 13.58 18.64 -0.47
N TYR A 224 12.83 18.60 -1.58
CA TYR A 224 13.11 17.74 -2.75
C TYR A 224 13.33 18.56 -4.03
N SER A 225 13.82 19.78 -3.88
CA SER A 225 14.18 20.67 -4.99
C SER A 225 15.14 20.01 -6.00
N PHE A 226 15.99 19.08 -5.54
CA PHE A 226 16.92 18.29 -6.37
C PHE A 226 16.24 17.34 -7.38
N ILE A 227 14.97 16.97 -7.19
CA ILE A 227 14.23 16.12 -8.15
C ILE A 227 13.75 17.01 -9.31
N ASN A 228 14.45 17.03 -10.43
CA ASN A 228 14.16 17.96 -11.54
C ASN A 228 12.87 17.70 -12.32
N ASN A 229 12.33 16.48 -12.27
CA ASN A 229 11.09 16.14 -12.97
C ASN A 229 9.87 16.74 -12.25
N LYS A 230 9.18 17.69 -12.90
CA LYS A 230 8.03 18.42 -12.33
C LYS A 230 6.79 17.55 -12.04
N ILE A 231 6.69 16.33 -12.59
CA ILE A 231 5.63 15.34 -12.30
C ILE A 231 6.07 14.37 -11.19
N ARG A 232 7.34 13.97 -11.17
CA ARG A 232 7.88 13.09 -10.10
C ARG A 232 8.12 13.84 -8.80
N ARG A 233 8.47 15.13 -8.88
CA ARG A 233 8.69 15.97 -7.72
C ARG A 233 7.41 15.99 -6.86
N PRO A 234 6.17 16.26 -7.35
CA PRO A 234 4.94 16.22 -6.56
C PRO A 234 4.56 14.85 -5.99
N LEU A 235 4.88 13.76 -6.70
CA LEU A 235 4.70 12.41 -6.14
C LEU A 235 5.64 12.21 -4.95
N GLY A 236 6.95 12.40 -5.14
CA GLY A 236 7.98 12.32 -4.09
C GLY A 236 7.63 13.12 -2.83
N ARG A 237 6.87 14.21 -2.98
CA ARG A 237 6.42 15.14 -1.93
C ARG A 237 5.35 14.60 -0.96
N HIS A 238 4.54 13.62 -1.35
CA HIS A 238 3.48 13.05 -0.49
C HIS A 238 3.99 12.01 0.50
N PHE A 239 5.03 11.29 0.09
CA PHE A 239 5.67 10.21 0.83
C PHE A 239 6.41 10.68 2.08
N ILE A 240 6.57 11.99 2.31
CA ILE A 240 7.34 12.55 3.45
C ILE A 240 6.43 13.00 4.59
N HIS A 241 5.11 12.97 4.40
CA HIS A 241 4.15 13.10 5.50
C HIS A 241 3.75 11.76 6.09
N LEU A 242 3.63 10.72 5.28
CA LEU A 242 3.50 9.35 5.78
C LEU A 242 4.57 8.94 6.82
N PRO A 243 5.85 9.36 6.76
CA PRO A 243 6.89 8.96 7.69
C PRO A 243 6.66 9.55 9.09
N PRO A 244 6.69 10.87 9.38
CA PRO A 244 6.44 11.36 10.74
C PRO A 244 5.10 10.85 11.29
N LEU A 245 4.08 10.84 10.44
CA LEU A 245 2.70 10.59 10.85
C LEU A 245 2.43 9.11 11.18
N ILE A 246 2.99 8.15 10.43
CA ILE A 246 2.85 6.72 10.76
C ILE A 246 3.55 6.42 12.09
N MET A 247 4.74 6.98 12.34
CA MET A 247 5.43 6.73 13.62
C MET A 247 4.79 7.48 14.78
N GLU A 248 4.27 8.69 14.62
CA GLU A 248 3.53 9.37 15.69
C GLU A 248 2.24 8.60 16.07
N VAL A 249 1.56 8.01 15.08
CA VAL A 249 0.41 7.12 15.29
C VAL A 249 0.85 5.86 16.04
N LEU A 250 1.96 5.23 15.65
CA LEU A 250 2.46 4.00 16.28
C LEU A 250 3.12 4.22 17.66
N LEU A 251 3.82 5.34 17.86
CA LEU A 251 4.37 5.76 19.16
C LEU A 251 3.24 6.04 20.16
N GLY A 252 2.10 6.59 19.70
CA GLY A 252 0.90 6.70 20.54
C GLY A 252 0.36 5.35 21.04
N LEU A 253 0.58 4.25 20.30
CA LEU A 253 0.24 2.89 20.74
C LEU A 253 1.29 2.28 21.67
N ALA A 254 2.57 2.63 21.48
CA ALA A 254 3.65 2.24 22.38
C ALA A 254 3.48 2.92 23.76
N ASP A 255 3.02 4.17 23.80
CA ASP A 255 2.76 4.92 25.03
C ASP A 255 1.55 4.40 25.82
N THR A 256 0.49 3.91 25.15
CA THR A 256 -0.68 3.32 25.84
C THR A 256 -0.43 1.89 26.36
N THR A 257 0.75 1.32 26.06
CA THR A 257 1.13 -0.05 26.46
C THR A 257 2.34 -0.11 27.43
N GLY A 258 2.86 1.02 27.92
CA GLY A 258 4.19 1.07 28.53
C GLY A 258 4.40 0.32 29.88
N PRO A 259 5.66 0.25 30.40
CA PRO A 259 6.93 0.51 29.72
C PRO A 259 8.05 -0.52 30.05
N LEU A 260 9.07 -0.64 29.19
CA LEU A 260 10.46 -0.76 29.65
C LEU A 260 11.38 0.03 28.71
N ARG A 261 11.81 1.19 29.21
CA ARG A 261 12.93 1.98 28.71
C ARG A 261 14.16 1.54 29.50
N ALA A 262 15.32 1.43 28.86
CA ALA A 262 16.62 1.56 29.51
C ALA A 262 17.46 2.62 28.75
N PRO A 263 18.36 3.33 29.43
CA PRO A 263 18.95 4.60 28.97
C PRO A 263 20.25 4.44 28.16
N GLU A 264 20.68 5.57 27.59
CA GLU A 264 21.85 5.86 26.73
C GLU A 264 23.18 5.17 27.11
N GLU A 265 23.98 4.85 26.09
CA GLU A 265 25.44 5.04 26.15
C GLU A 265 26.05 5.33 24.76
N GLU A 266 26.97 6.29 24.74
CA GLU A 266 27.76 6.80 23.62
C GLU A 266 28.57 5.71 22.92
N LEU A 267 28.79 5.84 21.60
CA LEU A 267 30.08 5.50 20.98
C LEU A 267 30.36 6.37 19.75
N ASN A 268 31.53 6.99 19.81
CA ASN A 268 32.13 7.97 18.92
C ASN A 268 32.86 7.34 17.71
N GLU A 269 33.19 8.21 16.76
CA GLU A 269 34.31 8.17 15.78
C GLU A 269 34.22 7.20 14.59
N MET A 270 34.07 7.72 13.36
CA MET A 270 35.12 8.14 12.40
C MET A 270 35.80 6.95 11.69
N ASP A 271 35.52 6.76 10.39
CA ASP A 271 36.56 7.03 9.39
C ASP A 271 36.03 7.09 7.94
N SER A 272 36.80 7.77 7.12
CA SER A 272 36.49 8.23 5.77
C SER A 272 37.30 7.50 4.68
N LEU A 273 36.94 7.74 3.39
CA LEU A 273 37.71 7.47 2.15
C LEU A 273 37.55 6.03 1.58
N ASN A 274 37.21 5.75 0.31
CA ASN A 274 37.40 6.47 -0.97
C ASN A 274 36.39 5.99 -2.09
N PRO A 275 36.29 6.74 -3.22
CA PRO A 275 35.40 6.53 -4.39
C PRO A 275 36.17 5.97 -5.62
N PRO A 276 35.73 6.08 -6.91
CA PRO A 276 34.40 6.21 -7.53
C PRO A 276 34.09 5.04 -8.50
N TYR A 277 32.82 4.81 -8.89
CA TYR A 277 32.55 4.22 -10.20
C TYR A 277 31.32 4.82 -10.88
N GLN A 278 31.56 5.28 -12.10
CA GLN A 278 30.63 5.89 -13.04
C GLN A 278 29.96 4.81 -13.90
N GLY A 279 28.74 5.09 -14.38
CA GLY A 279 28.07 4.33 -15.45
C GLY A 279 26.62 4.02 -15.08
N ALA A 280 25.66 4.93 -15.32
CA ALA A 280 24.93 5.08 -16.58
C ALA A 280 24.05 3.87 -16.96
N GLY A 281 22.73 4.07 -17.01
CA GLY A 281 21.84 3.19 -17.77
C GLY A 281 20.43 3.04 -17.20
N ASN A 282 19.44 3.45 -17.99
CA ASN A 282 18.00 3.37 -17.72
C ASN A 282 17.43 1.94 -17.67
N SER A 283 16.16 1.87 -17.22
CA SER A 283 15.12 0.83 -17.43
C SER A 283 15.28 -0.45 -16.58
N CYS A 284 14.25 -0.98 -15.91
CA CYS A 284 13.00 -1.59 -16.42
C CYS A 284 12.02 -1.80 -15.21
N GLY A 285 10.69 -1.91 -15.30
CA GLY A 285 9.92 -2.29 -16.47
C GLY A 285 10.15 -3.75 -16.87
N GLY A 286 10.14 -4.68 -15.92
CA GLY A 286 10.16 -6.12 -16.18
C GLY A 286 11.54 -6.79 -16.11
N HIS A 287 11.48 -8.02 -15.60
CA HIS A 287 12.42 -9.13 -15.77
C HIS A 287 13.87 -8.92 -15.34
N GLU A 288 14.21 -9.58 -14.24
CA GLU A 288 15.51 -10.24 -14.15
C GLU A 288 15.69 -11.14 -15.37
N ASN A 289 16.64 -10.74 -16.19
CA ASN A 289 17.09 -11.51 -17.32
C ASN A 289 17.94 -12.68 -16.82
N PHE A 290 17.36 -13.88 -16.82
CA PHE A 290 18.10 -15.03 -17.31
C PHE A 290 18.42 -14.77 -18.80
N HIS A 291 19.51 -14.03 -19.04
CA HIS A 291 20.09 -13.86 -20.37
C HIS A 291 21.44 -14.56 -20.42
N GLU A 292 21.39 -15.86 -20.64
CA GLU A 292 22.27 -16.45 -21.63
C GLU A 292 21.45 -16.58 -22.91
N GLY A 293 21.88 -15.84 -23.95
CA GLY A 293 21.19 -15.57 -25.22
C GLY A 293 20.02 -16.47 -25.65
N GLY A 294 18.84 -15.88 -25.85
CA GLY A 294 17.72 -16.50 -26.57
C GLY A 294 16.60 -17.07 -25.69
N LEU A 295 15.36 -16.85 -26.15
CA LEU A 295 14.07 -17.33 -25.59
C LEU A 295 13.72 -16.91 -24.15
N ILE A 296 12.49 -16.43 -23.95
CA ILE A 296 11.91 -16.23 -22.61
C ILE A 296 11.83 -17.61 -21.95
N LYS A 297 12.55 -17.82 -20.84
CA LYS A 297 12.46 -19.06 -20.07
C LYS A 297 11.08 -19.13 -19.41
N VAL A 298 10.27 -20.10 -19.80
CA VAL A 298 8.93 -20.30 -19.26
C VAL A 298 9.04 -21.14 -18.00
N ALA A 299 8.44 -20.64 -16.91
CA ALA A 299 8.39 -21.32 -15.61
C ALA A 299 6.92 -21.56 -15.21
N LEU A 300 6.67 -22.61 -14.43
CA LEU A 300 5.35 -22.98 -13.94
C LEU A 300 5.42 -23.21 -12.43
N TYR A 301 4.55 -22.57 -11.66
CA TYR A 301 4.46 -22.74 -10.21
C TYR A 301 3.02 -23.04 -9.81
N ASN A 302 2.81 -23.92 -8.84
CA ASN A 302 1.50 -24.25 -8.29
C ASN A 302 1.21 -23.41 -7.04
N ILE A 303 1.12 -22.10 -7.27
CA ILE A 303 0.83 -21.08 -6.24
C ILE A 303 -0.48 -21.30 -5.48
N THR A 304 -1.39 -22.14 -6.01
CA THR A 304 -2.68 -22.46 -5.37
C THR A 304 -2.50 -23.52 -4.28
N ALA A 305 -1.58 -24.46 -4.48
CA ALA A 305 -1.26 -25.46 -3.47
C ALA A 305 -0.27 -24.91 -2.43
N ASP A 306 0.72 -24.14 -2.87
CA ASP A 306 1.70 -23.49 -2.00
C ASP A 306 1.99 -22.06 -2.49
N PRO A 307 1.50 -21.02 -1.78
CA PRO A 307 1.76 -19.62 -2.10
C PRO A 307 3.23 -19.21 -2.03
N THR A 308 4.08 -20.06 -1.43
CA THR A 308 5.52 -19.85 -1.29
C THR A 308 6.34 -20.73 -2.23
N GLU A 309 5.71 -21.42 -3.18
CA GLU A 309 6.39 -22.41 -4.01
C GLU A 309 7.55 -21.80 -4.81
N ARG A 310 8.76 -22.31 -4.56
CA ARG A 310 10.00 -21.95 -5.28
C ARG A 310 10.40 -23.00 -6.30
N THR A 311 9.64 -24.08 -6.42
CA THR A 311 9.93 -25.20 -7.31
C THR A 311 9.29 -24.96 -8.66
N ASP A 312 10.12 -24.79 -9.70
CA ASP A 312 9.64 -24.66 -11.07
C ASP A 312 9.21 -26.03 -11.62
N LEU A 313 7.91 -26.18 -11.87
CA LEU A 313 7.26 -27.36 -12.41
C LEU A 313 7.24 -27.39 -13.95
N SER A 314 7.82 -26.40 -14.62
CA SER A 314 7.74 -26.30 -16.09
C SER A 314 8.34 -27.52 -16.80
N GLN A 315 9.37 -28.13 -16.20
CA GLN A 315 10.00 -29.33 -16.71
C GLN A 315 9.21 -30.61 -16.42
N THR A 316 8.46 -30.63 -15.31
CA THR A 316 7.69 -31.81 -14.87
C THR A 316 6.29 -31.85 -15.45
N LEU A 317 5.73 -30.69 -15.86
CA LEU A 317 4.38 -30.54 -16.42
C LEU A 317 4.39 -29.75 -17.74
N PRO A 318 5.05 -30.26 -18.80
CA PRO A 318 5.18 -29.55 -20.08
C PRO A 318 3.84 -29.34 -20.80
N ASP A 319 2.89 -30.27 -20.65
CA ASP A 319 1.55 -30.19 -21.22
C ASP A 319 0.75 -29.00 -20.67
N VAL A 320 0.93 -28.69 -19.38
CA VAL A 320 0.32 -27.53 -18.74
C VAL A 320 0.94 -26.23 -19.28
N VAL A 321 2.25 -26.22 -19.48
CA VAL A 321 2.97 -25.09 -20.08
C VAL A 321 2.44 -24.79 -21.47
N ASP A 322 2.34 -25.80 -22.34
CA ASP A 322 1.84 -25.65 -23.71
C ASP A 322 0.42 -25.09 -23.73
N ARG A 323 -0.48 -25.65 -22.91
CA ARG A 323 -1.87 -25.16 -22.80
C ARG A 323 -1.93 -23.69 -22.36
N LEU A 324 -1.07 -23.27 -21.42
CA LEU A 324 -1.02 -21.87 -20.96
C LEU A 324 -0.44 -20.94 -22.04
N GLN A 325 0.56 -21.41 -22.79
CA GLN A 325 1.12 -20.66 -23.91
C GLN A 325 0.08 -20.44 -25.03
N GLU A 326 -0.69 -21.46 -25.39
CA GLU A 326 -1.76 -21.35 -26.38
C GLU A 326 -2.80 -20.29 -25.96
N ARG A 327 -3.22 -20.32 -24.69
CA ARG A 327 -4.13 -19.31 -24.13
C ARG A 327 -3.53 -17.91 -24.17
N LEU A 328 -2.25 -17.76 -23.84
CA LEU A 328 -1.56 -16.47 -23.90
C LEU A 328 -1.51 -15.93 -25.34
N GLN A 329 -1.24 -16.80 -26.32
CA GLN A 329 -1.26 -16.42 -27.75
C GLN A 329 -2.66 -16.01 -28.20
N PHE A 330 -3.70 -16.72 -27.73
CA PHE A 330 -5.08 -16.33 -27.98
C PHE A 330 -5.38 -14.91 -27.43
N TYR A 331 -5.04 -14.63 -26.17
CA TYR A 331 -5.27 -13.31 -25.57
C TYR A 331 -4.46 -12.20 -26.25
N LYS A 332 -3.23 -12.48 -26.67
CA LYS A 332 -2.41 -11.52 -27.44
C LYS A 332 -3.06 -11.11 -28.76
N LYS A 333 -3.70 -12.05 -29.46
CA LYS A 333 -4.44 -11.76 -30.71
C LYS A 333 -5.65 -10.85 -30.48
N THR A 334 -6.29 -10.94 -29.31
CA THR A 334 -7.49 -10.17 -28.97
C THR A 334 -7.20 -8.90 -28.14
N ALA A 335 -5.93 -8.66 -27.78
CA ALA A 335 -5.57 -7.53 -26.94
C ALA A 335 -5.66 -6.21 -27.72
N VAL A 336 -6.48 -5.28 -27.23
CA VAL A 336 -6.52 -3.91 -27.75
C VAL A 336 -5.37 -3.11 -27.14
N PRO A 337 -4.42 -2.60 -27.94
CA PRO A 337 -3.33 -1.79 -27.41
C PRO A 337 -3.88 -0.49 -26.79
N PRO A 338 -3.31 -0.01 -25.67
CA PRO A 338 -3.76 1.22 -25.03
C PRO A 338 -3.61 2.42 -25.97
N ILE A 339 -4.65 3.25 -26.04
CA ILE A 339 -4.73 4.43 -26.90
C ILE A 339 -3.66 5.44 -26.47
N LYS A 340 -2.65 5.68 -27.33
CA LYS A 340 -1.59 6.67 -27.10
C LYS A 340 -2.08 8.08 -27.47
N THR A 341 -2.14 8.98 -26.51
CA THR A 341 -2.29 10.42 -26.76
C THR A 341 -0.94 11.09 -27.07
N SER A 342 -0.83 11.53 -28.33
CA SER A 342 0.07 12.54 -28.91
C SER A 342 1.55 12.21 -29.24
N ARG A 343 1.94 12.74 -30.41
CA ARG A 343 3.05 12.40 -31.31
C ARG A 343 4.46 12.90 -30.94
N GLN A 344 4.73 13.38 -29.72
CA GLN A 344 6.05 13.97 -29.42
C GLN A 344 7.12 12.98 -28.92
N THR A 345 6.76 11.78 -28.49
CA THR A 345 7.70 10.79 -27.93
C THR A 345 8.51 10.02 -28.97
N HIS A 346 8.18 10.12 -30.26
CA HIS A 346 8.88 9.33 -31.31
C HIS A 346 10.27 9.90 -31.69
N LYS A 347 10.51 11.20 -31.51
CA LYS A 347 11.81 11.81 -31.82
C LYS A 347 12.87 11.54 -30.75
N LEU A 348 12.49 11.42 -29.48
CA LEU A 348 13.45 11.12 -28.41
C LEU A 348 14.00 9.70 -28.46
N TRP A 349 13.23 8.74 -29.00
CA TRP A 349 13.68 7.35 -29.11
C TRP A 349 14.63 7.11 -30.30
N LEU A 350 14.47 7.86 -31.40
CA LEU A 350 15.36 7.77 -32.58
C LEU A 350 16.71 8.48 -32.40
N LEU A 351 16.78 9.51 -31.55
CA LEU A 351 18.03 10.23 -31.25
C LEU A 351 18.95 9.48 -30.29
N GLN A 352 18.44 8.60 -29.43
CA GLN A 352 19.27 7.72 -28.58
C GLN A 352 19.87 6.51 -29.32
N ARG A 353 19.35 6.14 -30.50
CA ARG A 353 19.92 5.04 -31.32
C ARG A 353 21.15 5.44 -32.15
N LYS A 354 21.40 6.73 -32.39
CA LYS A 354 22.50 7.17 -33.28
C LYS A 354 23.82 7.47 -32.58
N THR A 355 23.88 7.46 -31.24
CA THR A 355 25.11 7.82 -30.51
C THR A 355 25.89 6.61 -29.99
N VAL A 356 25.41 5.37 -30.19
CA VAL A 356 26.05 4.14 -29.69
C VAL A 356 26.59 3.24 -30.81
N VAL A 357 26.41 3.59 -32.09
CA VAL A 357 27.01 2.86 -33.22
C VAL A 357 28.17 3.68 -33.79
N GLY A 358 29.30 3.63 -33.11
CA GLY A 358 30.48 4.41 -33.48
C GLY A 358 31.75 3.96 -32.76
N ARG A 359 32.03 2.65 -32.73
CA ARG A 359 33.37 2.03 -32.63
C ARG A 359 33.21 0.51 -32.52
N LEU A 360 34.12 -0.21 -33.20
CA LEU A 360 34.22 -1.68 -33.34
C LEU A 360 33.24 -2.27 -34.37
N GLY A 361 33.65 -2.84 -35.50
CA GLY A 361 34.98 -3.06 -36.05
C GLY A 361 34.84 -3.56 -37.49
N GLU A 362 35.89 -3.31 -38.28
CA GLU A 362 36.11 -3.96 -39.57
C GLU A 362 36.16 -5.48 -39.39
N VAL A 363 35.39 -6.23 -40.18
CA VAL A 363 35.89 -7.41 -40.91
C VAL A 363 35.07 -7.53 -42.20
N ARG A 364 35.73 -7.31 -43.34
CA ARG A 364 35.19 -7.54 -44.67
C ARG A 364 34.87 -9.03 -44.87
N LYS A 365 33.67 -9.34 -45.36
CA LYS A 365 33.43 -10.54 -46.20
C LYS A 365 33.10 -10.10 -47.62
N THR A 366 33.94 -10.49 -48.55
CA THR A 366 33.68 -10.71 -49.98
C THR A 366 34.94 -11.40 -50.52
N LYS A 367 34.89 -12.49 -51.27
CA LYS A 367 34.04 -12.78 -52.43
C LYS A 367 33.96 -14.29 -52.67
N ILE A 368 32.87 -14.68 -53.32
CA ILE A 368 32.73 -15.92 -54.09
C ILE A 368 33.60 -15.83 -55.35
N THR A 369 34.46 -16.83 -55.52
CA THR A 369 34.74 -17.59 -56.76
C THR A 369 35.28 -18.94 -56.34
#